data_AF-A0A0F9UEB2-F1
#
_entry.id   AF-A0A0F9UEB2-F1
#
_cell.length_a   1.000
_cell.length_b   1.000
_cell.length_c   1.000
_cell.angle_alpha   90.00
_cell.angle_beta   90.00
_cell.angle_gamma   90.00
#
_symmetry.space_group_name_H-M   'P 1'
#
loop_
_entity.id
_entity.type
_entity.pdbx_description
1 polymer ?
#
loop_
_entity_poly.entity_id
_entity_poly.type
_entity_poly.pdbx_seq_one_letter_code
_entity_poly.pdbx_strand_id
1 'polypeptide(L)'
;MTNNDTKLEAAKENTQPWEVASFDLVAFLQRHGAFAEAKFGPGRRTTEITNHIRKELAEIEAAPTDLVEWIDVILLALDGARRVGHTPEDVVSALVAKQVTNEGREWPDWRATTNGTVMEHMKDKPHDK
;
A
#
# COMPACT_ATOMS: atom_id res chain seq x y z
N MET A 1 -9.42 23.31 -1.31
CA MET A 1 -9.28 22.23 -2.29
C MET A 1 -7.88 22.31 -2.85
N THR A 2 -7.03 21.36 -2.50
CA THR A 2 -5.71 21.22 -3.12
C THR A 2 -5.89 20.70 -4.55
N ASN A 3 -4.84 20.78 -5.38
CA ASN A 3 -4.85 20.24 -6.75
C ASN A 3 -5.09 18.72 -6.82
N ASN A 4 -5.02 18.00 -5.69
CA ASN A 4 -5.21 16.55 -5.61
C ASN A 4 -6.63 16.14 -5.18
N ASP A 5 -7.32 16.95 -4.37
CA ASP A 5 -8.77 16.79 -4.11
C ASP A 5 -9.55 16.71 -5.44
N THR A 6 -9.14 17.50 -6.43
CA THR A 6 -9.77 17.54 -7.76
C THR A 6 -9.50 16.28 -8.59
N LYS A 7 -8.39 15.56 -8.36
CA LYS A 7 -8.07 14.32 -9.10
C LYS A 7 -8.88 13.13 -8.59
N LEU A 8 -9.06 13.01 -7.28
CA LEU A 8 -9.91 11.96 -6.69
C LEU A 8 -11.38 12.16 -7.07
N GLU A 9 -11.89 13.39 -6.99
CA GLU A 9 -13.28 13.67 -7.38
C GLU A 9 -13.52 13.39 -8.87
N ALA A 10 -12.59 13.77 -9.76
CA ALA A 10 -12.69 13.42 -11.18
C ALA A 10 -12.60 11.90 -11.45
N ALA A 11 -11.86 11.14 -10.64
CA ALA A 11 -11.82 9.68 -10.74
C ALA A 11 -13.11 9.04 -10.22
N LYS A 12 -13.71 9.61 -9.17
CA LYS A 12 -14.99 9.16 -8.59
C LYS A 12 -16.17 9.38 -9.53
N GLU A 13 -16.14 10.41 -10.38
CA GLU A 13 -17.17 10.62 -11.42
C GLU A 13 -17.24 9.46 -12.44
N ASN A 14 -16.16 8.69 -12.59
CA ASN A 14 -16.09 7.53 -13.48
C ASN A 14 -16.25 6.17 -12.78
N THR A 15 -16.43 6.12 -11.46
CA THR A 15 -16.72 4.88 -10.73
C THR A 15 -18.17 4.84 -10.29
N GLN A 16 -18.83 3.70 -10.50
CA GLN A 16 -20.22 3.53 -10.10
C GLN A 16 -20.31 3.29 -8.57
N PRO A 17 -21.33 3.83 -7.87
CA PRO A 17 -21.43 3.74 -6.40
C PRO A 17 -21.43 2.32 -5.82
N TRP A 18 -21.82 1.32 -6.62
CA TRP A 18 -21.86 -0.09 -6.23
C TRP A 18 -20.51 -0.82 -6.40
N GLU A 19 -19.52 -0.25 -7.09
CA GLU A 19 -18.18 -0.83 -7.24
C GLU A 19 -17.39 -0.81 -5.91
N VAL A 20 -17.78 0.00 -4.93
CA VAL A 20 -17.11 0.08 -3.62
C VAL A 20 -17.72 -0.89 -2.60
N ALA A 21 -18.97 -1.35 -2.80
CA ALA A 21 -19.63 -2.28 -1.89
C ALA A 21 -19.00 -3.68 -1.91
N SER A 22 -18.35 -4.04 -3.02
CA SER A 22 -17.49 -5.22 -3.16
C SER A 22 -16.26 -4.86 -4.00
N PHE A 23 -15.09 -4.80 -3.38
CA PHE A 23 -13.84 -4.53 -4.07
C PHE A 23 -13.05 -5.81 -4.28
N ASP A 24 -12.87 -6.19 -5.54
CA ASP A 24 -12.00 -7.30 -5.93
C ASP A 24 -10.58 -6.79 -6.14
N LEU A 25 -9.74 -6.96 -5.10
CA LEU A 25 -8.34 -6.56 -5.13
C LEU A 25 -7.53 -7.38 -6.16
N VAL A 26 -7.89 -8.63 -6.44
CA VAL A 26 -7.21 -9.45 -7.46
C VAL A 26 -7.45 -8.85 -8.84
N ALA A 27 -8.70 -8.61 -9.20
CA ALA A 27 -9.06 -7.98 -10.49
C ALA A 27 -8.46 -6.57 -10.60
N PHE A 28 -8.44 -5.81 -9.50
CA PHE A 28 -7.80 -4.51 -9.45
C PHE A 28 -6.30 -4.59 -9.78
N LEU A 29 -5.56 -5.51 -9.16
CA LEU A 29 -4.13 -5.69 -9.37
C LEU A 29 -3.80 -6.14 -10.79
N GLN A 30 -4.65 -6.97 -11.40
CA GLN A 30 -4.54 -7.34 -12.81
C GLN A 30 -4.64 -6.10 -13.71
N ARG A 31 -5.68 -5.28 -13.51
CA ARG A 31 -5.88 -4.03 -14.28
C ARG A 31 -4.73 -3.04 -14.06
N HIS A 32 -4.30 -2.87 -12.82
CA HIS A 32 -3.22 -1.97 -12.46
C HIS A 32 -1.89 -2.42 -13.08
N GLY A 33 -1.59 -3.72 -13.03
CA GLY A 33 -0.38 -4.28 -13.64
C GLY A 33 -0.30 -4.07 -15.14
N ALA A 34 -1.42 -4.31 -15.85
CA ALA A 34 -1.50 -4.06 -17.29
C ALA A 34 -1.28 -2.58 -17.65
N PHE A 35 -1.89 -1.67 -16.88
CA PHE A 35 -1.63 -0.23 -17.01
C PHE A 35 -0.17 0.12 -16.75
N ALA A 36 0.41 -0.39 -15.66
CA ALA A 36 1.77 -0.06 -15.25
C ALA A 36 2.80 -0.58 -16.27
N GLU A 37 2.60 -1.76 -16.85
CA GLU A 37 3.46 -2.26 -17.93
C GLU A 37 3.32 -1.44 -19.21
N ALA A 38 2.09 -1.06 -19.59
CA ALA A 38 1.87 -0.25 -20.78
C ALA A 38 2.46 1.17 -20.67
N LYS A 39 2.42 1.78 -19.48
CA LYS A 39 2.90 3.16 -19.27
C LYS A 39 4.36 3.25 -18.87
N PHE A 40 4.80 2.34 -18.02
CA PHE A 40 6.12 2.41 -17.42
C PHE A 40 7.05 1.34 -18.01
N GLY A 41 6.55 0.37 -18.77
CA GLY A 41 7.36 -0.68 -19.37
C GLY A 41 7.53 -1.91 -18.44
N PRO A 42 8.07 -3.01 -18.99
CA PRO A 42 8.20 -4.28 -18.28
C PRO A 42 9.39 -4.30 -17.32
N GLY A 43 9.49 -5.38 -16.55
CA GLY A 43 10.63 -5.68 -15.69
C GLY A 43 10.49 -5.19 -14.25
N ARG A 44 11.53 -5.48 -13.45
CA ARG A 44 11.52 -5.35 -11.98
C ARG A 44 11.41 -3.92 -11.48
N ARG A 45 12.06 -2.96 -12.15
CA ARG A 45 11.97 -1.51 -11.88
C ARG A 45 12.18 -1.13 -10.40
N THR A 46 12.93 -1.95 -9.66
CA THR A 46 13.00 -1.85 -8.19
C THR A 46 13.59 -0.52 -7.73
N THR A 47 14.61 -0.02 -8.43
CA THR A 47 15.24 1.27 -8.10
C THR A 47 14.27 2.42 -8.35
N GLU A 48 13.59 2.42 -9.49
CA GLU A 48 12.63 3.45 -9.88
C GLU A 48 11.45 3.49 -8.90
N ILE A 49 10.86 2.33 -8.58
CA ILE A 49 9.74 2.23 -7.64
C ILE A 49 10.14 2.66 -6.24
N THR A 50 11.28 2.20 -5.73
CA THR A 50 11.73 2.60 -4.38
C THR A 50 12.09 4.09 -4.31
N ASN A 51 12.65 4.67 -5.38
CA ASN A 51 12.85 6.12 -5.45
C ASN A 51 11.53 6.88 -5.49
N HIS A 52 10.54 6.37 -6.20
CA HIS A 52 9.21 6.97 -6.26
C HIS A 52 8.51 6.89 -4.89
N ILE A 53 8.56 5.75 -4.20
CA ILE A 53 8.03 5.62 -2.83
C ILE A 53 8.66 6.66 -1.90
N ARG A 54 9.99 6.91 -1.98
CA ARG A 54 10.63 7.95 -1.17
C ARG A 54 10.11 9.35 -1.48
N LYS A 55 9.83 9.65 -2.75
CA LYS A 55 9.20 10.91 -3.15
C LYS A 55 7.82 11.04 -2.53
N GLU A 56 6.97 10.02 -2.64
CA GLU A 56 5.60 10.10 -2.12
C GLU A 56 5.53 10.12 -0.58
N LEU A 57 6.51 9.52 0.10
CA LEU A 57 6.64 9.72 1.55
C LEU A 57 6.93 11.18 1.91
N ALA A 58 7.72 11.92 1.12
CA ALA A 58 7.94 13.34 1.34
C ALA A 58 6.67 14.17 1.04
N GLU A 59 5.82 13.74 0.10
CA GLU A 59 4.52 14.38 -0.18
C GLU A 59 3.53 14.13 0.96
N ILE A 60 3.51 12.93 1.56
CA ILE A 60 2.77 12.64 2.80
C ILE A 60 3.25 13.51 3.95
N GLU A 61 4.57 13.67 4.15
CA GLU A 61 5.10 14.55 5.20
C GLU A 61 4.65 16.01 5.03
N ALA A 62 4.54 16.48 3.79
CA ALA A 62 4.06 17.82 3.48
C ALA A 62 2.52 17.97 3.59
N ALA A 63 1.76 16.92 3.29
CA ALA A 63 0.30 16.93 3.26
C ALA A 63 -0.29 15.63 3.88
N PRO A 64 -0.12 15.39 5.20
CA PRO A 64 -0.41 14.08 5.81
C PRO A 64 -1.89 13.70 5.82
N THR A 65 -2.78 14.68 5.66
CA THR A 65 -4.22 14.49 5.58
C THR A 65 -4.73 14.25 4.16
N ASP A 66 -3.86 14.38 3.14
CA ASP A 66 -4.21 14.10 1.75
C ASP A 66 -4.20 12.59 1.51
N LEU A 67 -5.39 12.02 1.27
CA LEU A 67 -5.56 10.59 1.04
C LEU A 67 -4.81 10.12 -0.22
N VAL A 68 -4.65 10.98 -1.24
CA VAL A 68 -4.01 10.59 -2.51
C VAL A 68 -2.58 10.14 -2.28
N GLU A 69 -1.83 10.87 -1.46
CA GLU A 69 -0.40 10.60 -1.25
C GLU A 69 -0.20 9.23 -0.58
N TRP A 70 -1.11 8.85 0.32
CA TRP A 70 -1.13 7.51 0.91
C TRP A 70 -1.45 6.43 -0.13
N ILE A 71 -2.43 6.69 -1.02
CA ILE A 71 -2.80 5.76 -2.08
C ILE A 71 -1.65 5.58 -3.08
N ASP A 72 -0.90 6.63 -3.41
CA ASP A 72 0.24 6.53 -4.32
C ASP A 72 1.32 5.58 -3.77
N VAL A 73 1.63 5.64 -2.47
CA VAL A 73 2.52 4.65 -1.82
C VAL A 73 1.97 3.23 -1.91
N ILE A 74 0.66 3.05 -1.67
CA ILE A 74 0.01 1.73 -1.75
C ILE A 74 0.13 1.15 -3.16
N LEU A 75 -0.18 1.94 -4.20
CA LEU A 75 -0.10 1.49 -5.59
C LEU A 75 1.34 1.12 -5.99
N LEU A 76 2.32 1.93 -5.59
CA LEU A 76 3.74 1.65 -5.86
C LEU A 76 4.22 0.38 -5.16
N ALA A 77 3.80 0.14 -3.92
CA ALA A 77 4.14 -1.08 -3.19
C ALA A 77 3.54 -2.34 -3.85
N LEU A 78 2.27 -2.26 -4.29
CA LEU A 78 1.59 -3.34 -5.00
C LEU A 78 2.22 -3.61 -6.39
N ASP A 79 2.59 -2.56 -7.13
CA ASP A 79 3.32 -2.68 -8.39
C ASP A 79 4.68 -3.36 -8.18
N GLY A 80 5.41 -2.95 -7.14
CA GLY A 80 6.69 -3.55 -6.75
C GLY A 80 6.58 -5.05 -6.44
N ALA A 81 5.57 -5.45 -5.66
CA ALA A 81 5.33 -6.85 -5.33
C ALA A 81 5.03 -7.70 -6.57
N ARG A 82 4.19 -7.22 -7.48
CA ARG A 82 3.89 -7.93 -8.74
C ARG A 82 5.12 -8.05 -9.63
N ARG A 83 5.92 -7.00 -9.75
CA ARG A 83 7.11 -6.95 -10.64
C ARG A 83 8.27 -7.85 -10.23
N VAL A 84 8.27 -8.38 -9.00
CA VAL A 84 9.22 -9.43 -8.59
C VAL A 84 8.71 -10.85 -8.85
N GLY A 85 7.57 -10.99 -9.55
CA GLY A 85 7.06 -12.26 -10.04
C GLY A 85 5.87 -12.82 -9.27
N HIS A 86 5.32 -12.08 -8.30
CA HIS A 86 4.12 -12.50 -7.58
C HIS A 86 2.86 -12.24 -8.39
N THR A 87 1.96 -13.22 -8.41
CA THR A 87 0.63 -13.05 -8.99
C THR A 87 -0.22 -12.13 -8.13
N PRO A 88 -1.27 -11.50 -8.68
CA PRO A 88 -2.28 -10.79 -7.90
C PRO A 88 -2.80 -11.61 -6.69
N GLU A 89 -3.04 -12.90 -6.89
CA GLU A 89 -3.50 -13.84 -5.86
C GLU A 89 -2.45 -14.04 -4.76
N ASP A 90 -1.17 -14.15 -5.13
CA ASP A 90 -0.07 -14.23 -4.16
C ASP A 90 0.01 -12.97 -3.30
N VAL A 91 -0.13 -11.79 -3.93
CA VAL A 91 -0.08 -10.50 -3.23
C VAL A 91 -1.24 -10.37 -2.23
N VAL A 92 -2.47 -10.71 -2.65
CA VAL A 92 -3.64 -10.69 -1.77
C VAL A 92 -3.49 -11.70 -0.63
N SER A 93 -3.04 -12.92 -0.94
CA SER A 93 -2.81 -13.96 0.07
C SER A 93 -1.75 -13.53 1.09
N ALA A 94 -0.65 -12.91 0.63
CA ALA A 94 0.40 -12.39 1.50
C ALA A 94 -0.10 -11.22 2.37
N LEU A 95 -0.94 -10.34 1.83
CA LEU A 95 -1.55 -9.23 2.59
C LEU A 95 -2.44 -9.77 3.72
N VAL A 96 -3.31 -10.72 3.42
CA VAL A 96 -4.18 -11.37 4.43
C VAL A 96 -3.35 -12.10 5.47
N ALA A 97 -2.40 -12.95 5.06
CA ALA A 97 -1.55 -13.69 5.99
C ALA A 97 -0.72 -12.75 6.89
N LYS A 98 -0.23 -11.64 6.33
CA LYS A 98 0.51 -10.63 7.09
C LYS A 98 -0.37 -9.93 8.12
N GLN A 99 -1.62 -9.61 7.77
CA GLN A 99 -2.58 -9.04 8.69
C GLN A 99 -2.88 -9.99 9.86
N VAL A 100 -3.19 -11.25 9.57
CA VAL A 100 -3.42 -12.29 10.60
C VAL A 100 -2.20 -12.44 11.51
N THR A 101 -1.00 -12.45 10.94
CA THR A 101 0.25 -12.48 11.72
C THR A 101 0.39 -11.25 12.62
N ASN A 102 0.02 -10.07 12.14
CA ASN A 102 0.11 -8.83 12.92
C ASN A 102 -0.91 -8.80 14.06
N GLU A 103 -2.12 -9.31 13.85
CA GLU A 103 -3.17 -9.43 14.87
C GLU A 103 -2.80 -10.43 15.97
N GLY A 104 -2.03 -11.47 15.63
CA GLY A 104 -1.53 -12.45 16.58
C GLY A 104 -0.32 -12.01 17.42
N ARG A 105 0.22 -10.80 17.20
CA ARG A 105 1.39 -10.29 17.93
C ARG A 105 1.00 -9.55 19.20
N GLU A 106 1.93 -9.54 20.15
CA GLU A 106 1.85 -8.65 21.30
C GLU A 106 2.48 -7.30 20.95
N TRP A 107 1.71 -6.23 21.12
CA TRP A 107 2.10 -4.86 20.80
C TRP A 107 2.23 -4.01 22.07
N PRO A 108 3.18 -3.06 22.14
CA PRO A 108 3.26 -2.10 23.23
C PRO A 108 1.98 -1.24 23.30
N ASP A 109 1.64 -0.74 24.50
CA ASP A 109 0.54 0.22 24.63
C ASP A 109 0.89 1.50 23.88
N TRP A 110 0.18 1.75 22.79
CA TRP A 110 0.39 2.91 21.93
C TRP A 110 0.27 4.23 22.71
N ARG A 111 -0.49 4.27 23.82
CA ARG A 111 -0.60 5.47 24.68
C ARG A 111 0.69 5.84 25.40
N ALA A 112 1.58 4.88 25.59
CA ALA A 112 2.88 5.10 26.20
C ALA A 112 3.96 5.50 25.17
N THR A 113 3.61 5.54 23.88
CA THR A 113 4.54 5.89 22.79
C THR A 113 4.47 7.38 22.46
N THR A 114 5.63 8.00 22.23
CA THR A 114 5.72 9.41 21.79
C THR A 114 5.48 9.53 20.30
N ASN A 115 5.03 10.70 19.86
CA ASN A 115 4.84 10.99 18.44
C ASN A 115 6.14 10.76 17.65
N GLY A 116 6.08 9.97 16.58
CA GLY A 116 7.21 9.63 15.73
C GLY A 116 8.02 8.38 16.14
N THR A 117 7.69 7.73 17.26
CA THR A 117 8.34 6.45 17.63
C THR A 117 7.73 5.30 16.82
N VAL A 118 8.57 4.54 16.11
CA VAL A 118 8.15 3.32 15.42
C VAL A 118 7.69 2.29 16.46
N MET A 119 6.45 1.81 16.33
CA MET A 119 5.96 0.70 17.13
C MET A 119 6.39 -0.62 16.50
N GLU A 120 7.29 -1.33 17.19
CA GLU A 120 7.64 -2.71 16.86
C GLU A 120 6.86 -3.66 17.77
N HIS A 121 6.58 -4.87 17.26
CA HIS A 121 6.02 -5.93 18.10
C HIS A 121 7.06 -6.38 19.13
N MET A 122 6.59 -6.84 20.28
CA MET A 122 7.50 -7.46 21.25
C MET A 122 8.11 -8.72 20.62
N LYS A 123 9.40 -8.97 20.88
CA LYS A 123 10.06 -10.20 20.42
C LYS A 123 9.42 -11.38 21.13
N ASP A 124 9.16 -12.46 20.40
CA ASP A 124 8.72 -13.71 21.02
C ASP A 124 9.67 -14.08 22.17
N LYS A 125 9.10 -14.55 23.28
CA LYS A 125 9.91 -15.26 24.29
C LYS A 125 10.64 -16.39 23.57
N PRO A 126 11.93 -16.64 23.84
CA PRO A 126 12.61 -17.78 23.25
C PRO A 126 11.79 -19.04 23.57
N HIS A 127 11.41 -19.78 22.54
CA HIS A 127 10.95 -21.15 22.73
C HIS A 127 12.12 -21.91 23.35
N ASP A 128 11.98 -22.31 24.62
CA ASP A 128 12.86 -23.30 25.22
C ASP A 128 12.86 -24.54 24.31
N LYS A 129 14.02 -24.86 23.74
CA LYS A 129 14.27 -26.08 22.98
C LYS A 129 14.52 -27.24 23.93
#